data_AF-A0A1G2T3I6-F1
#
_entry.id   AF-A0A1G2T3I6-F1
#
_cell.length_a   1.000
_cell.length_b   1.000
_cell.length_c   1.000
_cell.angle_alpha   90.00
_cell.angle_beta   90.00
_cell.angle_gamma   90.00
#
_symmetry.space_group_name_H-M   'P 1'
#
loop_
_entity.id
_entity.type
_entity.pdbx_description
1 polymer ?
#
loop_
_entity_poly.entity_id
_entity_poly.type
_entity_poly.pdbx_seq_one_letter_code
_entity_poly.pdbx_strand_id
1 'polypeptide(L)' 'MVVATHTTNEPPRPPQQEAQGASLTEKEIAEYQRLFKDEFGIELTKDQALEKGLRLVRLLRVVLEGDAKDINS' A
#
# COMPACT_ATOMS: atom_id res chain seq x y z
N MET A 1 37.19 -17.11 36.98
CA MET A 1 37.21 -16.32 35.73
C MET A 1 36.09 -15.29 35.83
N VAL A 2 36.45 -14.01 35.90
CA VAL A 2 35.51 -12.87 35.84
C VAL A 2 35.45 -12.34 34.41
N VAL A 3 34.42 -11.52 34.11
CA VAL A 3 34.16 -10.65 32.94
C VAL A 3 33.11 -11.24 31.96
N ALA A 4 32.09 -10.55 31.44
CA ALA A 4 31.21 -9.42 31.80
C ALA A 4 30.16 -9.33 30.66
N THR A 5 28.88 -9.06 31.00
CA THR A 5 27.83 -8.30 30.26
C THR A 5 27.58 -8.59 28.76
N HIS A 6 26.36 -8.73 28.24
CA HIS A 6 25.34 -7.67 28.11
C HIS A 6 23.92 -8.24 27.95
N THR A 7 22.99 -7.61 28.67
CA THR A 7 21.57 -7.40 28.37
C THR A 7 21.20 -7.43 26.88
N THR A 8 20.08 -8.09 26.56
CA THR A 8 18.98 -7.48 25.77
C THR A 8 17.66 -8.07 26.27
N ASN A 9 16.97 -7.31 27.13
CA ASN A 9 15.52 -7.41 27.29
C ASN A 9 14.92 -6.87 25.99
N GLU A 10 14.67 -7.73 25.00
CA GLU A 10 13.85 -7.37 23.85
C GLU A 10 12.39 -7.69 24.21
N PRO A 11 11.48 -6.71 24.21
CA PRO A 11 10.05 -7.01 24.29
C PRO A 11 9.66 -7.93 23.13
N PRO A 12 8.67 -8.84 23.28
CA PRO A 12 8.15 -9.59 22.16
C PRO A 12 7.74 -8.60 21.07
N ARG A 13 8.27 -8.79 19.87
CA ARG A 13 7.94 -7.99 18.70
C ARG A 13 6.41 -7.88 18.64
N PRO A 14 5.81 -6.68 18.73
CA PRO A 14 4.37 -6.53 18.49
C PRO A 14 4.08 -7.17 17.12
N PRO A 15 2.89 -7.77 16.92
CA PRO A 15 2.53 -8.38 15.64
C PRO A 15 2.94 -7.38 14.57
N GLN A 16 3.89 -7.81 13.73
CA GLN A 16 4.51 -6.95 12.74
C GLN A 16 3.35 -6.23 12.06
N GLN A 17 3.27 -4.90 12.26
CA GLN A 17 2.37 -4.08 11.48
C GLN A 17 2.78 -4.35 10.04
N GLU A 18 2.03 -5.23 9.38
CA GLU A 18 2.19 -5.58 7.99
C GLU A 18 2.39 -4.26 7.27
N ALA A 19 3.54 -4.14 6.61
CA ALA A 19 4.08 -2.90 6.10
C ALA A 19 2.98 -1.89 5.78
N GLN A 20 2.95 -0.77 6.52
CA GLN A 20 2.09 0.38 6.22
C GLN A 20 2.57 0.96 4.88
N GLY A 21 2.18 0.31 3.80
CA GLY A 21 2.69 0.49 2.46
C GLY A 21 1.59 0.07 1.50
N ALA A 22 0.59 0.95 1.35
CA ALA A 22 -0.46 0.92 0.33
C ALA A 22 -0.87 -0.51 -0.08
N SER A 23 -1.71 -1.15 0.72
CA SER A 23 -2.47 -2.33 0.28
C SER A 23 -3.92 -1.88 0.12
N LEU A 24 -4.57 -2.30 -0.96
CA LEU A 24 -6.01 -2.06 -1.15
C LEU A 24 -6.78 -3.02 -0.25
N THR A 25 -7.84 -2.53 0.36
CA THR A 25 -8.80 -3.37 1.09
C THR A 25 -9.55 -4.26 0.10
N GLU A 26 -10.10 -5.39 0.57
CA GLU A 26 -10.87 -6.29 -0.29
C GLU A 26 -12.07 -5.60 -0.94
N LYS A 27 -12.68 -4.64 -0.25
CA LYS A 27 -13.77 -3.83 -0.79
C LYS A 27 -13.28 -2.95 -1.95
N GLU A 28 -12.14 -2.27 -1.80
CA GLU A 28 -11.57 -1.46 -2.87
C GLU A 28 -11.16 -2.30 -4.08
N ILE A 29 -10.64 -3.51 -3.85
CA ILE A 29 -10.33 -4.46 -4.92
C ILE A 29 -11.61 -4.86 -5.67
N ALA A 30 -12.67 -5.21 -4.95
CA ALA A 30 -13.95 -5.60 -5.55
C ALA A 30 -14.60 -4.45 -6.34
N GLU A 31 -14.60 -3.23 -5.81
CA GLU A 31 -15.09 -2.05 -6.52
C GLU A 31 -14.27 -1.76 -7.78
N TYR A 32 -12.93 -1.91 -7.71
CA TYR A 32 -12.06 -1.73 -8.87
C TYR A 32 -12.33 -2.78 -9.96
N GLN A 33 -12.52 -4.05 -9.58
CA GLN A 33 -12.90 -5.12 -10.52
C GLN A 33 -14.25 -4.84 -11.18
N ARG A 34 -15.24 -4.41 -10.39
CA ARG A 34 -16.56 -4.04 -10.89
C ARG A 34 -16.49 -2.90 -11.89
N LEU A 35 -15.79 -1.81 -11.55
CA LEU A 35 -15.63 -0.67 -12.44
C LEU A 35 -15.02 -1.09 -13.79
N PHE A 36 -14.00 -1.94 -13.77
CA PHE A 36 -13.37 -2.42 -15.00
C PHE A 36 -14.30 -3.27 -15.87
N LYS A 37 -15.15 -4.07 -15.23
CA LYS A 37 -16.16 -4.86 -15.92
C LYS A 37 -17.27 -3.98 -16.50
N ASP A 38 -17.77 -3.02 -15.72
CA ASP A 38 -18.89 -2.16 -16.10
C ASP A 38 -18.50 -1.20 -17.24
N GLU A 39 -17.30 -0.60 -17.17
CA GLU A 39 -16.87 0.42 -18.14
C GLU A 39 -16.15 -0.16 -19.37
N PHE A 40 -15.40 -1.25 -19.21
CA PHE A 40 -14.55 -1.81 -20.28
C PHE A 40 -14.93 -3.23 -20.69
N GLY A 41 -15.86 -3.87 -19.98
CA GLY A 41 -16.22 -5.28 -20.23
C GLY A 41 -15.12 -6.27 -19.86
N ILE A 42 -14.12 -5.86 -19.07
CA ILE A 42 -12.96 -6.68 -18.73
C ILE A 42 -13.09 -7.20 -17.30
N GLU A 43 -13.07 -8.52 -17.14
CA GLU A 43 -12.96 -9.15 -15.83
C GLU A 43 -11.51 -9.23 -15.39
N LEU A 44 -11.20 -8.63 -14.24
CA LEU A 44 -9.88 -8.68 -13.63
C LEU A 44 -9.84 -9.75 -12.56
N THR A 45 -8.72 -10.47 -12.45
CA THR A 45 -8.45 -11.28 -11.26
C THR A 45 -8.14 -10.39 -10.06
N LYS A 46 -8.22 -10.95 -8.84
CA LYS A 46 -7.89 -10.22 -7.60
C LYS A 46 -6.47 -9.65 -7.65
N ASP A 47 -5.51 -10.44 -8.11
CA ASP A 47 -4.10 -10.04 -8.23
C ASP A 47 -3.92 -8.91 -9.26
N GLN A 48 -4.60 -9.00 -10.40
CA GLN A 48 -4.56 -7.95 -11.42
C GLN A 48 -5.18 -6.65 -10.91
N ALA A 49 -6.29 -6.73 -10.19
CA ALA A 49 -6.96 -5.57 -9.60
C ALA A 49 -6.10 -4.92 -8.51
N LEU A 50 -5.44 -5.72 -7.67
CA LEU A 50 -4.49 -5.23 -6.68
C LEU A 50 -3.32 -4.51 -7.35
N GLU A 51 -2.66 -5.15 -8.32
CA GLU A 51 -1.49 -4.59 -8.99
C GLU A 51 -1.81 -3.29 -9.75
N LYS A 52 -2.90 -3.29 -10.53
CA LYS A 52 -3.32 -2.14 -11.34
C LYS A 52 -3.85 -1.01 -10.46
N GLY A 53 -4.66 -1.34 -9.45
CA GLY A 53 -5.21 -0.36 -8.51
C GLY A 53 -4.11 0.33 -7.70
N LEU A 54 -3.10 -0.40 -7.23
CA LEU A 54 -1.96 0.20 -6.53
C LEU A 54 -1.13 1.12 -7.41
N ARG A 55 -0.93 0.77 -8.68
CA ARG A 55 -0.27 1.68 -9.63
C ARG A 55 -1.06 2.96 -9.85
N LEU A 56 -2.39 2.86 -9.96
CA LEU A 56 -3.25 4.03 -10.10
C LEU A 56 -3.15 4.96 -8.89
N VAL A 57 -3.26 4.42 -7.67
CA VAL A 57 -3.12 5.20 -6.43
C VAL A 57 -1.76 5.92 -6.37
N ARG A 58 -0.67 5.23 -6.72
CA ARG A 58 0.67 5.83 -6.76
C ARG A 58 0.78 6.94 -7.80
N LEU A 59 0.20 6.76 -8.98
CA LEU A 59 0.20 7.79 -10.02
C LEU A 59 -0.59 9.02 -9.56
N LEU A 60 -1.81 8.83 -9.04
CA LEU A 60 -2.64 9.92 -8.52
C LEU A 60 -1.93 10.69 -7.42
N ARG A 61 -1.22 9.99 -6.53
CA ARG A 61 -0.39 10.62 -5.50
C ARG A 61 0.65 11.55 -6.11
N VAL A 62 1.40 11.08 -7.12
CA VAL A 62 2.42 11.89 -7.80
C VAL A 62 1.81 13.10 -8.50
N VAL A 63 0.66 12.95 -9.16
CA VAL A 63 -0.03 14.07 -9.84
C VAL A 63 -0.49 15.12 -8.83
N LEU A 64 -1.21 14.69 -7.78
CA LEU A 64 -1.76 15.60 -6.77
C LEU A 64 -0.67 16.27 -5.92
N GLU A 65 0.41 15.56 -5.59
CA GLU A 65 1.55 16.13 -4.85
C GLU A 65 2.47 16.97 -5.76
N GLY A 66 2.54 16.66 -7.05
CA GLY A 66 3.26 17.44 -8.06
C GLY A 66 2.62 18.82 -8.26
N ASP A 67 1.30 18.88 -8.41
CA ASP A 67 0.55 20.13 -8.55
C ASP A 67 0.67 21.04 -7.32
N ALA A 68 0.85 20.46 -6.12
CA ALA A 68 1.01 21.23 -4.88
C ALA A 68 2.35 22.01 -4.79
N LYS A 69 3.38 21.62 -5.56
CA LYS A 69 4.68 22.31 -5.57
C LYS A 69 4.70 23.56 -6.46
N ASP A 70 3.86 23.62 -7.48
CA ASP A 70 3.88 24.71 -8.46
C ASP A 70 2.94 25.89 -8.10
N ILE A 71 2.07 25.74 -7.09
CA ILE A 71 1.17 26.82 -6.63
C ILE A 71 1.87 27.78 -5.63
N ASN A 72 3.08 27.46 -5.17
CA ASN A 72 3.85 28.29 -4.20
C ASN A 72 5.26 28.71 -4.67
N SER A 73 5.59 28.62 -5.97
CA SER A 73 6.84 29.18 -6.54
C SER A 73 6.60 30.47 -7.31
#